data_AF-A0A326UR85-F1
#
_entry.id   AF-A0A326UR85-F1
#
_cell.length_a   1.000
_cell.length_b   1.000
_cell.length_c   1.000
_cell.angle_alpha   90.00
_cell.angle_beta   90.00
_cell.angle_gamma   90.00
#
_symmetry.space_group_name_H-M   'P 1'
#
loop_
_entity.id
_entity.type
_entity.pdbx_description
1 polymer ?
#
loop_
_entity_poly.entity_id
_entity_poly.type
_entity_poly.pdbx_seq_one_letter_code
_entity_poly.pdbx_strand_id
1 'polypeptide(L)'
;MVETSHTPSPTHRPGPARLTDLKDSLLLNGQALSIGQNLEVCILGHWLPGQVAHDTTGWYLLTPDRIGIRLRAGVLVRLPEQEARHTPEQQRSRFH
;
A
#
# COMPACT_ATOMS: atom_id res chain seq x y z
N MET A 1 7.96 29.45 30.75
CA MET A 1 8.67 28.34 30.09
C MET A 1 7.88 27.08 30.40
N VAL A 2 6.99 26.64 29.51
CA VAL A 2 6.51 25.26 29.47
C VAL A 2 6.29 24.91 28.01
N GLU A 3 7.04 23.91 27.56
CA GLU A 3 7.13 23.47 26.18
C GLU A 3 5.82 22.87 25.67
N THR A 4 5.57 23.17 24.40
CA THR A 4 4.51 22.67 23.56
C THR A 4 4.58 21.15 23.38
N SER A 5 3.59 20.42 23.89
CA SER A 5 3.33 19.03 23.47
C SER A 5 2.18 19.02 22.45
N HIS A 6 2.44 19.54 21.25
CA HIS A 6 1.59 19.22 20.11
C HIS A 6 1.95 17.79 19.67
N THR A 7 1.20 16.80 20.15
CA THR A 7 1.17 15.48 19.53
C THR A 7 0.78 15.65 18.07
N PRO A 8 1.61 15.28 17.08
CA PRO A 8 1.16 15.26 15.71
C PRO A 8 0.04 14.23 15.60
N SER A 9 -1.11 14.68 15.11
CA SER A 9 -2.26 13.86 14.75
C SER A 9 -1.80 12.57 14.05
N PRO A 10 -2.44 11.41 14.28
CA PRO A 10 -2.24 10.22 13.46
C PRO A 10 -2.90 10.46 12.10
N THR A 11 -2.33 11.36 11.30
CA THR A 11 -2.49 11.30 9.85
C THR A 11 -1.90 9.95 9.48
N HIS A 12 -2.78 8.98 9.22
CA HIS A 12 -2.49 7.59 8.88
C HIS A 12 -1.69 7.54 7.56
N ARG A 13 -0.43 7.99 7.61
CA ARG A 13 0.56 7.73 6.57
C ARG A 13 0.84 6.24 6.68
N PRO A 14 0.48 5.42 5.69
CA PRO A 14 0.86 4.03 5.70
C PRO A 14 2.38 4.01 5.48
N GLY A 15 3.12 3.93 6.58
CA GLY A 15 4.55 3.73 6.55
C GLY A 15 4.88 2.39 5.88
N PRO A 16 6.17 2.19 5.54
CA PRO A 16 6.60 0.90 5.03
C PRO A 16 6.27 -0.19 6.05
N ALA A 17 5.60 -1.24 5.59
CA ALA A 17 5.17 -2.34 6.44
C ALA A 17 5.48 -3.68 5.78
N ARG A 18 5.59 -4.70 6.63
CA ARG A 18 5.86 -6.06 6.17
C ARG A 18 4.55 -6.74 5.86
N LEU A 19 4.50 -7.43 4.73
CA LEU A 19 3.36 -8.27 4.40
C LEU A 19 3.25 -9.40 5.41
N THR A 20 2.03 -9.77 5.77
CA THR A 20 1.74 -10.95 6.60
C THR A 20 0.85 -11.90 5.81
N ASP A 21 1.07 -13.20 5.93
CA ASP A 21 0.16 -14.19 5.36
C ASP A 21 -1.05 -14.39 6.29
N LEU A 22 -2.23 -14.50 5.68
CA LEU A 22 -3.45 -14.92 6.35
C LEU A 22 -4.28 -15.75 5.39
N LYS A 23 -4.30 -17.08 5.60
CA LYS A 23 -5.29 -18.02 5.03
C LYS A 23 -5.64 -17.68 3.56
N ASP A 24 -4.60 -17.76 2.71
CA ASP A 24 -4.62 -17.51 1.26
C ASP A 24 -4.58 -16.04 0.79
N SER A 25 -4.57 -15.10 1.73
CA SER A 25 -4.40 -13.66 1.47
C SER A 25 -3.07 -13.13 1.99
N LEU A 26 -2.54 -12.09 1.34
CA LEU A 26 -1.48 -11.26 1.90
C LEU A 26 -2.11 -10.00 2.47
N LEU A 27 -1.69 -9.62 3.67
CA LEU A 27 -2.15 -8.41 4.32
C LEU A 27 -1.02 -7.37 4.38
N LEU A 28 -1.37 -6.13 4.11
CA LEU A 28 -0.57 -4.94 4.37
C LEU A 28 -1.24 -4.15 5.50
N ASN A 29 -0.55 -3.96 6.64
CA ASN A 29 -1.11 -3.28 7.82
C ASN A 29 -2.44 -3.91 8.30
N GLY A 30 -2.57 -5.24 8.17
CA GLY A 30 -3.80 -5.96 8.52
C GLY A 30 -4.91 -5.87 7.47
N GLN A 31 -4.73 -5.10 6.39
CA GLN A 31 -5.68 -5.01 5.28
C GLN A 31 -5.26 -5.98 4.16
N ALA A 32 -6.19 -6.80 3.67
CA ALA A 32 -5.92 -7.70 2.55
C ALA A 32 -5.55 -6.91 1.29
N LEU A 33 -4.56 -7.42 0.56
CA LEU A 33 -4.20 -6.87 -0.73
C LEU A 33 -5.32 -7.12 -1.75
N SER A 34 -5.60 -6.11 -2.56
CA SER A 34 -6.55 -6.21 -3.67
C SER A 34 -5.81 -6.36 -4.99
N ILE A 35 -6.29 -7.24 -5.87
CA ILE A 35 -5.78 -7.33 -7.25
C ILE A 35 -6.01 -5.98 -7.95
N GLY A 36 -4.99 -5.49 -8.65
CA GLY A 36 -4.98 -4.19 -9.32
C GLY A 36 -4.58 -3.00 -8.42
N GLN A 37 -4.40 -3.22 -7.11
CA GLN A 37 -3.95 -2.19 -6.19
C GLN A 37 -2.50 -1.79 -6.48
N ASN A 38 -2.19 -0.50 -6.41
CA ASN A 38 -0.82 -0.02 -6.58
C ASN A 38 -0.06 -0.08 -5.26
N LEU A 39 1.13 -0.66 -5.28
CA LEU A 39 2.05 -0.71 -4.15
C LEU A 39 3.47 -0.41 -4.60
N GLU A 40 4.31 -0.04 -3.65
CA GLU A 40 5.75 0.00 -3.83
C GLU A 40 6.41 -1.07 -2.98
N VAL A 41 7.25 -1.90 -3.58
CA VAL A 41 8.05 -2.92 -2.88
C VAL A 41 9.48 -2.44 -2.70
N CYS A 42 10.07 -2.68 -1.52
CA CYS A 42 11.47 -2.37 -1.27
C CYS A 42 12.37 -3.53 -1.72
N ILE A 43 13.19 -3.30 -2.75
CA ILE A 43 14.19 -4.24 -3.23
C ILE A 43 15.56 -3.54 -3.18
N LEU A 44 16.51 -4.14 -2.45
CA LEU A 44 17.87 -3.62 -2.32
C LEU A 44 17.94 -2.15 -1.88
N GLY A 45 16.97 -1.70 -1.07
CA GLY A 45 16.87 -0.30 -0.62
C GLY A 45 16.15 0.65 -1.57
N HIS A 46 15.67 0.17 -2.73
CA HIS A 46 14.91 0.93 -3.70
C HIS A 46 13.43 0.57 -3.65
N TRP A 47 12.57 1.59 -3.68
CA TRP A 47 11.12 1.42 -3.79
C TRP A 47 10.74 1.29 -5.26
N LEU A 48 10.18 0.15 -5.61
CA LEU A 48 9.73 -0.15 -6.97
C LEU A 48 8.21 -0.15 -7.02
N PRO A 49 7.58 0.74 -7.80
CA PRO A 49 6.13 0.74 -7.95
C PRO A 49 5.67 -0.43 -8.81
N GLY A 50 4.47 -0.91 -8.54
CA GLY A 50 3.80 -1.89 -9.37
C GLY A 50 2.36 -2.13 -8.93
N GLN A 51 1.68 -2.96 -9.70
CA GLN A 51 0.32 -3.41 -9.41
C GLN A 51 0.31 -4.80 -8.80
N VAL A 52 -0.47 -4.97 -7.76
CA VAL A 52 -0.71 -6.28 -7.16
C VAL A 52 -1.49 -7.14 -8.15
N ALA A 53 -1.00 -8.35 -8.37
CA ALA A 53 -1.65 -9.37 -9.15
C ALA A 53 -1.58 -10.71 -8.42
N HIS A 54 -2.46 -11.63 -8.81
CA HIS A 54 -2.52 -12.97 -8.25
C HIS A 54 -2.77 -13.95 -9.39
N ASP A 55 -1.98 -15.02 -9.43
CA ASP A 55 -2.14 -16.11 -10.39
C ASP A 55 -2.15 -17.47 -9.67
N THR A 56 -2.10 -18.56 -10.43
CA THR A 56 -2.06 -19.93 -9.91
C THR A 56 -0.83 -20.22 -9.04
N THR A 57 0.19 -19.36 -9.08
CA THR A 57 1.45 -19.49 -8.34
C THR A 57 1.51 -18.55 -7.12
N GLY A 58 0.49 -17.72 -6.91
CA GLY A 58 0.31 -16.84 -5.74
C GLY A 58 0.40 -15.35 -6.06
N TRP A 59 0.54 -14.54 -5.02
CA TRP A 59 0.59 -13.07 -5.12
C TRP A 59 1.90 -12.56 -5.69
N TYR A 60 1.85 -11.60 -6.61
CA TYR A 60 3.03 -10.93 -7.16
C TYR A 60 2.73 -9.45 -7.44
N LEU A 61 3.78 -8.64 -7.53
CA LEU A 61 3.72 -7.26 -7.96
C LEU A 61 4.23 -7.18 -9.39
N LEU A 62 3.40 -6.65 -10.29
CA LEU A 62 3.78 -6.41 -11.68
C LEU A 62 4.28 -4.97 -11.82
N THR A 63 5.55 -4.80 -12.16
CA THR A 63 6.14 -3.47 -12.40
C THR A 63 5.73 -2.92 -13.78
N PRO A 64 5.89 -1.61 -14.05
CA PRO A 64 5.66 -1.03 -15.37
C PRO A 64 6.46 -1.70 -16.49
N ASP A 65 7.66 -2.18 -16.18
CA ASP A 65 8.52 -2.95 -17.09
C ASP A 65 8.08 -4.41 -17.29
N ARG A 66 6.87 -4.76 -16.81
CA ARG A 66 6.28 -6.10 -16.86
C ARG A 66 7.10 -7.17 -16.14
N ILE A 67 7.84 -6.78 -15.11
CA ILE A 67 8.58 -7.71 -14.25
C ILE A 67 7.66 -8.13 -13.10
N GLY A 68 7.47 -9.43 -12.93
CA GLY A 68 6.70 -10.01 -11.82
C GLY A 68 7.58 -10.26 -10.60
N ILE A 69 7.36 -9.53 -9.52
CA ILE A 69 8.06 -9.70 -8.25
C ILE A 69 7.16 -10.50 -7.29
N ARG A 70 7.61 -11.66 -6.84
CA ARG A 70 6.81 -12.48 -5.92
C ARG A 70 6.61 -11.77 -4.58
N LEU A 71 5.35 -11.58 -4.19
CA LEU A 71 4.99 -11.07 -2.87
C LEU A 71 4.85 -12.24 -1.91
N ARG A 72 5.49 -12.12 -0.74
CA ARG A 72 5.43 -13.11 0.35
C ARG A 72 5.41 -12.38 1.69
N ALA A 73 5.02 -13.10 2.74
CA ALA A 73 5.14 -12.59 4.11
C ALA A 73 6.59 -12.13 4.39
N GLY A 74 6.73 -11.01 5.11
CA GLY A 74 8.01 -10.42 5.45
C GLY A 74 8.60 -9.46 4.41
N VAL A 75 8.06 -9.42 3.18
CA VAL A 75 8.45 -8.42 2.17
C VAL A 75 7.99 -7.04 2.62
N LEU A 76 8.89 -6.06 2.54
CA LEU A 76 8.61 -4.67 2.91
C LEU A 76 7.94 -3.95 1.73
N VAL A 77 6.72 -3.45 1.95
CA VAL A 77 5.93 -2.72 0.96
C VAL A 77 5.35 -1.44 1.56
N ARG A 78 4.94 -0.50 0.72
CA ARG A 78 4.19 0.69 1.14
C ARG A 78 3.13 1.04 0.10
N LEU A 79 2.14 1.83 0.52
CA LEU A 79 1.19 2.45 -0.40
C LEU A 79 1.84 3.66 -1.05
N PRO A 80 1.64 3.88 -2.36
CA PRO A 80 2.15 5.06 -3.03
C PRO A 80 1.47 6.31 -2.46
N GLU A 81 2.23 7.38 -2.33
CA GLU A 81 1.80 8.62 -1.67
C GLU A 81 0.56 9.27 -2.31
N GLN A 82 0.24 8.90 -3.56
CA GLN A 82 -0.93 9.41 -4.28
C GLN A 82 -2.26 8.72 -3.93
N GLU A 83 -2.23 7.51 -3.37
CA GLU A 83 -3.46 6.74 -3.08
C GLU A 83 -4.23 7.32 -1.86
N ALA A 84 -3.59 8.18 -1.07
CA ALA A 84 -4.21 8.89 0.05
C ALA A 84 -5.15 10.05 -0.35
N ARG A 85 -5.24 10.41 -1.64
CA ARG A 85 -6.07 11.55 -2.11
C ARG A 85 -7.41 11.15 -2.73
N HIS A 86 -7.73 9.86 -2.80
CA HIS A 86 -9.01 9.39 -3.31
C HIS A 86 -9.93 8.93 -2.17
N THR A 87 -10.30 9.84 -1.27
CA THR A 87 -11.64 9.75 -0.66
C THR A 87 -12.64 10.13 -1.75
N PRO A 88 -13.58 9.24 -2.15
CA PRO A 88 -14.69 9.61 -3.03
C PRO A 88 -15.71 10.46 -2.24
N GLU A 89 -15.33 11.67 -1.85
CA GLU A 89 -16.22 12.65 -1.20
C GLU A 89 -16.31 13.94 -2.01
N GLN A 90 -16.42 13.85 -3.34
CA GLN A 90 -16.75 15.01 -4.18
C GLN A 90 -17.80 14.71 -5.27
N GLN A 91 -18.66 13.73 -5.04
CA GLN A 91 -19.85 13.50 -5.87
C GLN A 91 -21.14 13.85 -5.11
N ARG A 92 -21.20 14.98 -4.40
CA ARG A 92 -22.46 15.48 -3.84
C ARG A 92 -22.39 16.97 -3.49
N SER A 93 -22.57 17.81 -4.51
CA SER A 93 -23.28 19.11 -4.47
C SER A 93 -22.76 20.02 -5.57
N ARG A 94 -23.08 19.67 -6.81
CA ARG A 94 -23.13 20.63 -7.91
C ARG A 94 -24.46 20.51 -8.66
N PHE A 95 -25.54 20.58 -7.89
CA PHE A 95 -26.93 20.83 -8.28
C PHE A 95 -27.57 21.28 -6.96
N HIS A 96 -28.11 22.49 -6.77
CA HIS A 96 -28.76 23.45 -7.65
C HIS A 96 -28.58 24.84 -7.04
#